data_AF-A0A963M6T5-F1
#
_entry.id   AF-A0A963M6T5-F1
#
_cell.length_a   1.000
_cell.length_b   1.000
_cell.length_c   1.000
_cell.angle_alpha   90.00
_cell.angle_beta   90.00
_cell.angle_gamma   90.00
#
_symmetry.space_group_name_H-M   'P 1'
#
loop_
_entity.id
_entity.type
_entity.pdbx_description
1 polymer ?
#
loop_
_entity_poly.entity_id
_entity_poly.type
_entity_poly.pdbx_seq_one_letter_code
_entity_poly.pdbx_strand_id
1 'polypeptide(L)' 'MPASSLLSRRRQGAFTALLLATAACLWAAAPAHAEGPIKRWVDERGMVHYGDALPAKPVRDVKTLPEVPP' A
#
# COMPACT_ATOMS: atom_id res chain seq x y z
N MET A 1 -52.25 -9.27 14.75
CA MET A 1 -51.40 -8.07 14.56
C MET A 1 -49.94 -8.50 14.30
N PRO A 2 -49.51 -8.81 13.06
CA PRO A 2 -48.15 -9.29 12.75
C PRO A 2 -47.27 -8.17 12.16
N ALA A 3 -47.11 -7.04 12.85
CA ALA A 3 -46.32 -5.91 12.35
C ALA A 3 -44.82 -5.98 12.70
N SER A 4 -44.44 -6.86 13.64
CA SER A 4 -43.11 -6.88 14.26
C SER A 4 -42.03 -7.64 13.47
N SER A 5 -42.40 -8.53 12.55
CA SER A 5 -41.45 -9.40 11.82
C SER A 5 -40.82 -8.75 10.57
N LEU A 6 -41.45 -7.69 10.03
CA LEU A 6 -40.98 -7.01 8.81
C LEU A 6 -39.89 -5.97 9.11
N LEU A 7 -39.93 -5.35 10.29
CA LEU A 7 -38.94 -4.37 10.74
C LEU A 7 -37.58 -5.02 11.07
N SER A 8 -37.56 -6.25 11.58
CA SER A 8 -36.29 -6.94 11.88
C SER A 8 -35.56 -7.39 10.61
N ARG A 9 -36.28 -7.86 9.58
CA ARG A 9 -35.68 -8.24 8.28
C ARG A 9 -35.07 -7.04 7.54
N ARG A 10 -35.71 -5.88 7.60
CA ARG A 10 -35.15 -4.63 7.04
C ARG A 10 -33.89 -4.18 7.78
N ARG A 11 -33.88 -4.28 9.11
CA ARG A 11 -32.70 -3.96 9.94
C ARG A 11 -31.53 -4.92 9.69
N GLN A 12 -31.83 -6.21 9.49
CA GLN A 12 -30.81 -7.21 9.16
C GLN A 12 -30.16 -6.95 7.80
N GLY A 13 -30.94 -6.66 6.75
CA GLY A 13 -30.39 -6.36 5.42
C GLY A 13 -29.50 -5.11 5.39
N ALA A 14 -29.86 -4.07 6.14
CA ALA A 14 -29.09 -2.84 6.22
C ALA A 14 -27.73 -3.04 6.93
N PHE A 15 -27.69 -3.89 7.95
CA PHE A 15 -26.46 -4.18 8.69
C PHE A 15 -25.47 -5.00 7.85
N THR A 16 -25.97 -5.99 7.09
CA THR A 16 -25.14 -6.78 6.18
C THR A 16 -24.57 -5.93 5.04
N ALA A 17 -25.39 -5.03 4.48
CA ALA A 17 -24.94 -4.10 3.44
C ALA A 17 -23.85 -3.14 3.97
N LEU A 18 -24.00 -2.64 5.19
CA LEU A 18 -22.99 -1.80 5.84
C LEU A 18 -21.68 -2.55 6.04
N LEU A 19 -21.71 -3.78 6.58
CA LEU A 19 -20.52 -4.61 6.77
C LEU A 19 -19.76 -4.88 5.47
N LEU A 20 -20.49 -5.20 4.40
CA LEU A 20 -19.89 -5.44 3.08
C LEU A 20 -19.24 -4.17 2.49
N ALA A 21 -19.88 -3.01 2.65
CA ALA A 21 -19.32 -1.74 2.22
C ALA A 21 -18.04 -1.38 2.99
N THR A 22 -18.04 -1.57 4.32
CA THR A 22 -16.85 -1.28 5.14
C THR A 22 -15.68 -2.21 4.80
N ALA A 23 -15.95 -3.49 4.56
CA ALA A 23 -14.93 -4.46 4.15
C ALA A 23 -14.32 -4.11 2.78
N ALA A 24 -15.12 -3.64 1.82
CA ALA A 24 -14.63 -3.18 0.53
C ALA A 24 -13.74 -1.94 0.64
N CYS A 25 -14.08 -0.98 1.50
CA CYS A 25 -13.23 0.19 1.75
C CYS A 25 -11.89 -0.17 2.40
N LEU A 26 -11.86 -1.15 3.31
CA LEU A 26 -10.63 -1.63 3.95
C LEU A 26 -9.72 -2.37 2.96
N TRP A 27 -10.28 -3.09 1.99
CA TRP A 27 -9.50 -3.77 0.94
C TRP A 27 -8.82 -2.79 -0.02
N ALA A 28 -9.45 -1.65 -0.30
CA ALA A 28 -8.87 -0.62 -1.17
C ALA A 28 -7.71 0.15 -0.50
N ALA A 29 -7.54 0.02 0.82
CA ALA A 29 -6.43 0.59 1.56
C ALA A 29 -5.22 -0.37 1.66
N ALA A 30 -5.08 -1.31 0.71
CA ALA A 30 -3.87 -2.11 0.60
C ALA A 30 -2.65 -1.17 0.47
N PRO A 31 -1.65 -1.31 1.34
CA PRO A 31 -0.52 -0.41 1.31
C PRO A 31 0.26 -0.62 0.01
N ALA A 32 0.60 0.47 -0.66
CA ALA A 32 1.43 0.49 -1.85
C ALA A 32 2.91 0.20 -1.52
N HIS A 33 3.19 -0.87 -0.77
CA HIS A 33 4.53 -1.39 -0.53
C HIS A 33 5.02 -2.09 -1.80
N ALA A 34 5.30 -1.29 -2.82
CA ALA A 34 6.06 -1.71 -3.98
C ALA A 34 7.17 -0.68 -4.21
N GLU A 35 7.86 -0.31 -3.14
CA GLU A 35 9.14 0.38 -3.25
C GLU A 35 10.15 -0.70 -3.64
N GLY A 36 10.56 -0.70 -4.92
CA GLY A 36 11.61 -1.58 -5.39
C GLY A 36 12.90 -1.40 -4.57
N PRO A 37 13.86 -2.32 -4.67
CA PRO A 37 15.03 -2.27 -3.81
C PRO A 37 15.83 -0.98 -4.07
N ILE A 38 15.95 -0.13 -3.04
CA ILE A 38 16.64 1.15 -3.09
C ILE A 38 18.11 0.91 -3.45
N LYS A 39 18.59 1.58 -4.48
CA LYS A 39 19.99 1.52 -4.92
C LYS A 39 20.76 2.68 -4.33
N ARG A 40 21.98 2.41 -3.88
CA ARG A 40 22.98 3.39 -3.47
C ARG A 40 24.06 3.46 -4.54
N TRP A 41 24.52 4.65 -4.92
CA TRP A 41 25.68 4.83 -5.79
C TRP A 41 26.48 6.08 -5.42
N VAL A 42 27.69 6.18 -5.96
CA VAL A 42 28.59 7.33 -5.77
C VAL A 42 28.83 8.00 -7.12
N ASP A 43 28.67 9.33 -7.17
CA ASP A 43 28.94 10.11 -8.38
C ASP A 43 30.44 10.45 -8.55
N GLU A 44 30.78 11.10 -9.66
CA GLU A 44 32.16 11.50 -9.97
C GLU A 44 32.75 12.50 -8.97
N ARG A 45 31.92 13.19 -8.18
CA ARG A 45 32.32 14.16 -7.16
C ARG A 45 32.43 13.50 -5.78
N GLY A 46 32.19 12.20 -5.67
CA GLY A 46 32.22 11.45 -4.42
C GLY A 46 30.95 11.62 -3.57
N MET A 47 29.86 12.19 -4.11
CA MET A 47 28.59 12.26 -3.36
C MET A 47 27.84 10.94 -3.42
N VAL A 48 27.25 10.56 -2.29
CA VAL A 48 26.44 9.35 -2.15
C VAL A 48 24.98 9.68 -2.42
N HIS A 49 24.35 8.91 -3.32
CA HIS A 49 22.96 9.07 -3.71
C HIS A 49 22.18 7.78 -3.44
N TYR A 50 20.87 7.92 -3.23
CA TYR A 50 19.92 6.83 -2.99
C TYR A 50 18.69 7.02 -3.89
N GLY A 51 18.20 5.94 -4.49
CA GLY A 51 16.96 5.97 -5.25
C GLY A 51 16.66 4.69 -5.98
N ASP A 52 15.50 4.65 -6.64
CA ASP A 52 14.97 3.43 -7.26
C ASP A 52 15.54 3.19 -8.67
N ALA A 53 15.94 4.28 -9.32
CA ALA A 53 16.50 4.30 -10.67
C ALA A 53 17.93 4.85 -10.65
N LEU A 54 18.80 4.23 -11.45
CA LEU A 54 20.15 4.74 -11.67
C LEU A 54 20.09 6.01 -12.53
N PRO A 55 20.99 6.97 -12.31
CA PRO A 55 21.05 8.17 -13.13
C PRO A 55 21.54 7.83 -14.54
N ALA A 56 21.17 8.66 -15.52
CA ALA A 56 21.62 8.51 -16.91
C ALA A 56 23.13 8.71 -17.10
N LYS A 57 23.83 9.21 -16.08
CA LYS A 57 25.27 9.47 -16.09
C LYS A 57 26.03 8.26 -15.51
N PRO A 58 27.29 8.04 -15.92
CA PRO A 58 28.14 7.00 -15.33
C PRO A 58 28.27 7.23 -13.82
N VAL A 59 28.07 6.16 -13.04
CA VAL A 59 28.22 6.17 -11.57
C VAL A 59 29.06 4.99 -11.13
N ARG A 60 29.70 5.15 -9.97
CA ARG A 60 30.54 4.11 -9.36
C ARG A 60 29.83 3.50 -8.16
N ASP A 61 30.25 2.29 -7.80
CA ASP A 61 29.87 1.61 -6.57
C ASP A 61 28.36 1.48 -6.33
N VAL A 62 27.65 1.01 -7.35
CA VAL A 62 26.22 0.70 -7.25
C VAL A 62 26.03 -0.49 -6.31
N LYS A 63 25.28 -0.27 -5.21
CA LYS A 63 24.90 -1.30 -4.24
C LYS A 63 23.40 -1.28 -4.03
N THR A 64 22.76 -2.42 -4.26
CA THR A 64 21.37 -2.62 -3.88
C THR A 64 21.28 -2.80 -2.37
N LEU A 65 20.47 -1.99 -1.70
CA LEU A 65 20.26 -2.12 -0.25
C LEU A 65 19.23 -3.22 0.03
N PRO A 66 19.44 -4.03 1.08
CA PRO A 66 18.40 -4.94 1.54
C PRO A 66 17.20 -4.11 1.99
N GLU A 67 16.01 -4.55 1.61
CA GLU A 67 14.75 -3.97 2.07
C GLU A 67 14.72 -4.08 3.61
N VAL A 68 14.56 -2.93 4.28
CA VAL A 68 14.46 -2.89 5.74
C VAL A 68 13.00 -3.24 6.06
N PRO A 69 12.72 -4.35 6.77
CA PRO A 69 11.36 -4.67 7.17
C PRO A 69 10.81 -3.54 8.08
N PRO A 70 9.51 -3.21 7.96
CA PRO A 70 8.89 -2.10 8.70
C PRO A 70 8.87 -2.30 10.22
#